data_AF-A0A960S1D3-F1
#
_entry.id   AF-A0A960S1D3-F1
#
_cell.length_a   1.000
_cell.length_b   1.000
_cell.length_c   1.000
_cell.angle_alpha   90.00
_cell.angle_beta   90.00
_cell.angle_gamma   90.00
#
_symmetry.space_group_name_H-M   'P 1'
#
loop_
_entity.id
_entity.type
_entity.pdbx_description
1 polymer ?
#
loop_
_entity_poly.entity_id
_entity_poly.type
_entity_poly.pdbx_seq_one_letter_code
_entity_poly.pdbx_strand_id
1 'polypeptide(L)'
;MKKLPLGIQTIGKILEGGSYVYVDKTPFILDLINDGAPYFFMSRPRRFGKSLFLNTLYEVFSGNKKLFKGCAICRSSYPFKKHPIVHLDFSKIANSTPDQLKVALKIRLELIAKEHEVAIVTSDVQVALDTLVVALAKKYHSQVVVLVDEYDKPIIDHLDDLTIANKNKEILRAFFGTLKGVDKDLRFTFVTGISKFSQVSLFSGLNNMKDLTIDPKYAGMMGYTEEELKHYFASHLETIAEERDESIEEILQEMRNWYNGYRFSKGELCVYNPFSTLNFFDKKETNPYWYSTGTPSFLIDHLKKYPQSAVSLDGTTARGDELMDISTLEEIDLGALMYQTGYFTIKDYNPKSQRYYLGLPNEEVRTAFMHSLVKNCAKIADVRSSEPFVKALDNHQMDNLFEHIKGGFASFAYQVFAGAKECTYQAMLLSMLYGMGFDPLAERSTNTGRIDVCLEMPQTTYILEIKLDQTAEAALKQIHQKEYFRPFLHKDKEIALIGASFSSKSRNIYDWKGELLSSQGEKIRDLSPQVEAYT
;
A
#
# COMPACT_ATOMS: atom_id res chain seq x y z
N MET A 1 3.11 -17.17 -25.72
CA MET A 1 2.84 -16.24 -24.60
C MET A 1 3.95 -15.20 -24.51
N LYS A 2 3.62 -13.92 -24.28
CA LYS A 2 4.63 -12.86 -24.04
C LYS A 2 5.18 -12.98 -22.62
N LYS A 3 6.43 -12.57 -22.38
CA LYS A 3 7.08 -12.57 -21.05
C LYS A 3 6.49 -11.47 -20.15
N LEU A 4 6.52 -11.69 -18.85
CA LEU A 4 6.12 -10.68 -17.86
C LEU A 4 7.27 -9.69 -17.61
N PRO A 5 7.03 -8.36 -17.60
CA PRO A 5 8.08 -7.34 -17.40
C PRO A 5 8.45 -7.14 -15.92
N LEU A 6 8.58 -8.24 -15.15
CA LEU A 6 8.91 -8.18 -13.73
C LEU A 6 10.27 -7.50 -13.50
N GLY A 7 10.27 -6.42 -12.71
CA GLY A 7 11.47 -5.65 -12.38
C GLY A 7 12.04 -4.79 -13.51
N ILE A 8 11.41 -4.76 -14.70
CA ILE A 8 11.87 -3.96 -15.83
C ILE A 8 11.26 -2.56 -15.74
N GLN A 9 12.09 -1.55 -15.52
CA GLN A 9 11.68 -0.14 -15.46
C GLN A 9 11.96 0.65 -16.75
N THR A 10 12.53 -0.01 -17.75
CA THR A 10 12.89 0.61 -19.04
C THR A 10 11.91 0.17 -20.11
N ILE A 11 11.13 1.10 -20.62
CA ILE A 11 10.10 0.85 -21.65
C ILE A 11 10.72 0.35 -22.95
N GLY A 12 11.95 0.80 -23.26
CA GLY A 12 12.79 0.28 -24.34
C GLY A 12 12.85 -1.25 -24.32
N LYS A 13 13.28 -1.84 -23.21
CA LYS A 13 13.39 -3.29 -23.06
C LYS A 13 12.06 -4.05 -23.17
N ILE A 14 10.95 -3.40 -22.81
CA ILE A 14 9.62 -4.01 -22.85
C ILE A 14 9.09 -4.03 -24.30
N LEU A 15 9.24 -2.92 -25.02
CA LEU A 15 8.67 -2.75 -26.37
C LEU A 15 9.61 -3.25 -27.47
N GLU A 16 10.92 -3.15 -27.30
CA GLU A 16 11.90 -3.67 -28.26
C GLU A 16 11.78 -5.20 -28.41
N GLY A 17 11.60 -5.66 -29.65
CA GLY A 17 11.40 -7.08 -29.95
C GLY A 17 10.03 -7.66 -29.54
N GLY A 18 9.13 -6.86 -28.95
CA GLY A 18 7.74 -7.25 -28.68
C GLY A 18 7.56 -8.46 -27.76
N SER A 19 8.59 -8.83 -27.01
CA SER A 19 8.66 -10.07 -26.25
C SER A 19 8.02 -9.99 -24.86
N TYR A 20 7.76 -8.78 -24.35
CA TYR A 20 7.12 -8.57 -23.06
C TYR A 20 5.68 -8.08 -23.20
N VAL A 21 4.84 -8.41 -22.22
CA VAL A 21 3.53 -7.78 -22.05
C VAL A 21 3.72 -6.32 -21.68
N TYR A 22 2.97 -5.44 -22.32
CA TYR A 22 2.90 -4.01 -21.99
C TYR A 22 1.44 -3.56 -22.02
N VAL A 23 0.99 -2.97 -20.91
CA VAL A 23 -0.30 -2.30 -20.83
C VAL A 23 -0.11 -0.86 -21.28
N ASP A 24 -0.75 -0.49 -22.39
CA ASP A 24 -0.55 0.81 -23.02
C ASP A 24 -1.20 1.96 -22.21
N LYS A 25 -0.36 2.68 -21.46
CA LYS A 25 -0.76 3.89 -20.70
C LYS A 25 -0.52 5.19 -21.46
N THR A 26 -0.13 5.12 -22.74
CA THR A 26 0.14 6.31 -23.56
C THR A 26 -1.07 7.20 -23.85
N PRO A 27 -2.35 6.74 -23.77
CA PRO A 27 -3.49 7.67 -23.78
C PRO A 27 -3.42 8.75 -22.69
N PHE A 28 -2.98 8.40 -21.48
CA PHE A 28 -2.82 9.38 -20.40
C PHE A 28 -1.72 10.40 -20.72
N ILE A 29 -0.66 10.00 -21.41
CA ILE A 29 0.39 10.93 -21.85
C ILE A 29 -0.18 11.94 -22.86
N LEU A 30 -1.03 11.50 -23.79
CA LEU A 30 -1.72 12.42 -24.71
C LEU A 30 -2.61 13.40 -23.95
N ASP A 31 -3.36 12.93 -22.96
CA ASP A 31 -4.19 13.78 -22.11
C ASP A 31 -3.37 14.85 -21.40
N LEU A 32 -2.23 14.48 -20.80
CA LEU A 32 -1.34 15.42 -20.12
C LEU A 32 -0.77 16.47 -21.08
N ILE A 33 -0.35 16.05 -22.27
CA ILE A 33 0.21 16.95 -23.27
C ILE A 33 -0.84 17.93 -23.80
N ASN A 34 -2.08 17.47 -23.96
CA ASN A 34 -3.20 18.27 -24.49
C ASN A 34 -3.85 19.16 -23.42
N ASP A 35 -3.67 18.86 -22.13
CA ASP A 35 -4.19 19.64 -21.01
C ASP A 35 -3.68 21.09 -21.00
N GLY A 36 -2.49 21.33 -21.55
CA GLY A 36 -1.87 22.65 -21.65
C GLY A 36 -1.18 23.13 -20.37
N ALA A 37 -1.35 22.45 -19.24
CA ALA A 37 -0.61 22.74 -18.02
C ALA A 37 0.88 22.34 -18.16
N PRO A 38 1.83 23.17 -17.67
CA PRO A 38 3.27 22.87 -17.77
C PRO A 38 3.81 22.01 -16.61
N TYR A 39 3.13 21.98 -15.46
CA TYR A 39 3.61 21.34 -14.24
C TYR A 39 2.60 20.32 -13.72
N PHE A 40 3.02 19.05 -13.59
CA PHE A 40 2.19 17.96 -13.12
C PHE A 40 2.80 17.26 -11.91
N PHE A 41 1.94 16.92 -10.95
CA PHE A 41 2.28 16.09 -9.81
C PHE A 41 1.42 14.84 -9.78
N MET A 42 2.02 13.70 -9.44
CA MET A 42 1.23 12.54 -9.06
C MET A 42 1.94 11.70 -8.01
N SER A 43 1.27 11.43 -6.90
CA SER A 43 1.70 10.45 -5.91
C SER A 43 0.94 9.14 -6.06
N ARG A 44 1.65 8.03 -5.92
CA ARG A 44 1.08 6.67 -5.84
C ARG A 44 1.94 5.84 -4.89
N PRO A 45 1.38 4.80 -4.26
CA PRO A 45 2.18 3.91 -3.42
C PRO A 45 3.35 3.26 -4.17
N ARG A 46 4.27 2.65 -3.42
CA ARG A 46 5.39 1.88 -4.01
C ARG A 46 4.86 0.80 -4.96
N ARG A 47 5.64 0.50 -6.01
CA ARG A 47 5.37 -0.58 -6.97
C ARG A 47 4.14 -0.40 -7.90
N PHE A 48 3.60 0.82 -8.02
CA PHE A 48 2.50 1.15 -8.95
C PHE A 48 2.92 1.47 -10.40
N GLY A 49 4.21 1.35 -10.76
CA GLY A 49 4.68 1.59 -12.12
C GLY A 49 5.08 3.04 -12.44
N LYS A 50 5.22 3.89 -11.42
CA LYS A 50 5.64 5.31 -11.55
C LYS A 50 6.89 5.50 -12.41
N SER A 51 7.99 4.80 -12.07
CA SER A 51 9.27 4.91 -12.79
C SER A 51 9.17 4.44 -14.24
N LEU A 52 8.36 3.41 -14.52
CA LEU A 52 8.12 2.94 -15.89
C LEU A 52 7.34 3.98 -16.70
N PHE A 53 6.34 4.63 -16.09
CA PHE A 53 5.60 5.72 -16.73
C PHE A 53 6.48 6.95 -16.98
N LEU A 54 7.34 7.33 -16.03
CA LEU A 54 8.34 8.39 -16.23
C LEU A 54 9.31 8.05 -17.36
N ASN A 55 9.78 6.80 -17.44
CA ASN A 55 10.61 6.36 -18.55
C ASN A 55 9.83 6.37 -19.89
N THR A 56 8.52 6.08 -19.86
CA THR A 56 7.65 6.23 -21.03
C THR A 56 7.58 7.69 -21.49
N LEU A 57 7.39 8.64 -20.58
CA LEU A 57 7.45 10.07 -20.88
C LEU A 57 8.82 10.46 -21.47
N TYR A 58 9.91 9.97 -20.87
CA TYR A 58 11.28 10.21 -21.35
C TYR A 58 11.43 9.81 -22.82
N GLU A 59 11.01 8.60 -23.19
CA GLU A 59 11.11 8.09 -24.57
C GLU A 59 10.18 8.85 -25.55
N VAL A 60 9.00 9.26 -25.10
CA VAL A 60 8.05 10.07 -25.88
C VAL A 60 8.66 11.44 -26.21
N PHE A 61 9.22 12.13 -25.22
CA PHE A 61 9.86 13.44 -25.40
C PHE A 61 11.24 13.38 -26.05
N SER A 62 11.90 12.22 -26.03
CA SER A 62 13.11 11.93 -26.82
C SER A 62 12.80 11.71 -28.31
N GLY A 63 11.51 11.66 -28.67
CA GLY A 63 11.03 11.54 -30.05
C GLY A 63 11.11 10.12 -30.61
N ASN A 64 11.15 9.09 -29.75
CA ASN A 64 11.34 7.69 -30.16
C ASN A 64 10.04 7.05 -30.70
N LYS A 65 9.43 7.65 -31.73
CA LYS A 65 8.17 7.20 -32.34
C LYS A 65 8.14 5.71 -32.72
N LYS A 66 9.27 5.19 -33.23
CA LYS A 66 9.39 3.79 -33.65
C LYS A 66 9.21 2.81 -32.49
N LEU A 67 9.64 3.19 -31.28
CA LEU A 67 9.53 2.36 -30.08
C LEU A 67 8.05 2.09 -29.73
N PHE A 68 7.19 3.09 -29.93
CA PHE A 68 5.77 3.04 -29.60
C PHE A 68 4.89 2.45 -30.70
N LYS A 69 5.45 1.69 -31.65
CA LYS A 69 4.66 1.07 -32.71
C LYS A 69 3.58 0.18 -32.10
N GLY A 70 2.32 0.50 -32.41
CA GLY A 70 1.15 -0.22 -31.88
C GLY A 70 0.51 0.43 -30.66
N CYS A 71 1.16 1.39 -29.98
CA CYS A 71 0.56 2.16 -28.89
C CYS A 71 -0.33 3.29 -29.41
N ALA A 72 -1.29 3.73 -28.59
CA ALA A 72 -2.25 4.79 -28.90
C ALA A 72 -1.57 6.12 -29.28
N ILE A 73 -0.49 6.51 -28.58
CA ILE A 73 0.29 7.72 -28.91
C ILE A 73 0.94 7.68 -30.29
N CYS A 74 1.28 6.50 -30.82
CA CYS A 74 1.84 6.39 -32.16
C CYS A 74 0.75 6.44 -33.25
N ARG A 75 -0.48 6.06 -32.90
CA ARG A 75 -1.68 6.15 -33.75
C ARG A 75 -2.30 7.55 -33.77
N SER A 76 -1.93 8.42 -32.82
CA SER A 76 -2.44 9.79 -32.74
C SER A 76 -1.64 10.75 -33.64
N SER A 77 -2.06 12.01 -33.66
CA SER A 77 -1.37 13.11 -34.36
C SER A 77 -0.13 13.65 -33.62
N TYR A 78 0.29 13.03 -32.51
CA TYR A 78 1.42 13.51 -31.73
C TYR A 78 2.72 13.53 -32.57
N PRO A 79 3.45 14.66 -32.63
CA PRO A 79 4.55 14.82 -33.58
C PRO A 79 5.86 14.14 -33.16
N PHE A 80 5.98 13.67 -31.91
CA PHE A 80 7.25 13.14 -31.37
C PHE A 80 8.43 14.11 -31.56
N LYS A 81 8.18 15.42 -31.34
CA LYS A 81 9.24 16.42 -31.35
C LYS A 81 10.25 16.09 -30.24
N LYS A 82 11.54 16.16 -30.56
CA LYS A 82 12.62 15.95 -29.59
C LYS A 82 12.77 17.16 -28.67
N HIS A 83 12.89 16.90 -27.38
CA HIS A 83 13.18 17.88 -26.35
C HIS A 83 14.39 17.42 -25.51
N PRO A 84 15.26 18.34 -25.06
CA PRO A 84 16.23 18.01 -24.04
C PRO A 84 15.52 17.66 -22.72
N ILE A 85 16.03 16.67 -21.99
CA ILE A 85 15.37 16.12 -20.80
C ILE A 85 16.30 16.14 -19.60
N VAL A 86 15.85 16.75 -18.51
CA VAL A 86 16.49 16.67 -17.19
C VAL A 86 15.74 15.61 -16.38
N HIS A 87 16.34 14.43 -16.22
CA HIS A 87 15.77 13.34 -15.44
C HIS A 87 16.50 13.16 -14.10
N LEU A 88 15.80 13.48 -13.01
CA LEU A 88 16.26 13.38 -11.64
C LEU A 88 15.58 12.21 -10.94
N ASP A 89 16.37 11.18 -10.64
CA ASP A 89 15.92 10.00 -9.90
C ASP A 89 16.55 10.06 -8.50
N PHE A 90 15.73 10.44 -7.51
CA PHE A 90 16.20 10.65 -6.14
C PHE A 90 16.56 9.35 -5.43
N SER A 91 16.17 8.17 -5.95
CA SER A 91 16.66 6.87 -5.46
C SER A 91 18.18 6.73 -5.57
N LYS A 92 18.79 7.49 -6.48
CA LYS A 92 20.24 7.51 -6.77
C LYS A 92 20.97 8.70 -6.16
N ILE A 93 20.29 9.55 -5.38
CA ILE A 93 20.86 10.76 -4.80
C ILE A 93 21.06 10.52 -3.31
N ALA A 94 22.33 10.53 -2.88
CA ALA A 94 22.68 10.40 -1.48
C ALA A 94 22.07 11.56 -0.67
N ASN A 95 21.46 11.24 0.47
CA ASN A 95 20.67 12.20 1.25
C ASN A 95 20.92 12.09 2.76
N SER A 96 21.96 11.34 3.20
CA SER A 96 22.16 11.02 4.61
C SER A 96 22.43 12.24 5.49
N THR A 97 22.95 13.32 4.89
CA THR A 97 23.01 14.65 5.53
C THR A 97 22.61 15.74 4.53
N PRO A 98 22.21 16.94 5.00
CA PRO A 98 21.87 18.07 4.13
C PRO A 98 23.00 18.48 3.18
N ASP A 99 24.25 18.41 3.63
CA ASP A 99 25.40 18.76 2.78
C ASP A 99 25.67 17.68 1.73
N GLN A 100 25.52 16.40 2.09
CA GLN A 100 25.59 15.31 1.12
C GLN A 100 24.50 15.41 0.05
N LEU A 101 23.26 15.79 0.44
CA LEU A 101 22.17 16.02 -0.50
C LEU A 101 22.52 17.10 -1.53
N LYS A 102 23.03 18.26 -1.08
CA LYS A 102 23.46 19.35 -1.98
C LYS A 102 24.55 18.89 -2.94
N VAL A 103 25.56 18.20 -2.45
CA VAL A 103 26.68 17.69 -3.25
C VAL A 103 26.18 16.65 -4.27
N ALA A 104 25.35 15.70 -3.85
CA ALA A 104 24.83 14.66 -4.72
C ALA A 104 23.90 15.22 -5.81
N LEU A 105 23.04 16.19 -5.48
CA LEU A 105 22.23 16.92 -6.46
C LEU A 105 23.11 17.61 -7.50
N LYS A 106 24.15 18.31 -7.05
CA LYS A 106 25.08 18.99 -7.95
C LYS A 106 25.78 18.02 -8.90
N ILE A 107 26.33 16.93 -8.37
CA ILE A 107 26.96 15.87 -9.17
C ILE A 107 25.99 15.33 -10.22
N ARG A 108 24.72 15.12 -9.85
CA ARG A 108 23.69 14.65 -10.78
C ARG A 108 23.46 15.65 -11.92
N LEU A 109 23.40 16.95 -11.63
CA LEU A 109 23.27 17.99 -12.65
C LEU A 109 24.51 18.08 -13.55
N GLU A 110 25.71 17.98 -12.98
CA GLU A 110 26.97 17.97 -13.74
C GLU A 110 27.06 16.76 -14.69
N LEU A 111 26.55 15.60 -14.28
CA LEU A 111 26.47 14.41 -15.15
C LEU A 111 25.51 14.64 -16.33
N ILE A 112 24.34 15.23 -16.10
CA ILE A 112 23.38 15.57 -17.16
C ILE A 112 23.99 16.63 -18.10
N ALA A 113 24.68 17.62 -17.54
CA ALA A 113 25.38 18.64 -18.31
C ALA A 113 26.43 18.03 -19.23
N LYS A 114 27.22 17.08 -18.70
CA LYS A 114 28.24 16.35 -19.45
C LYS A 114 27.64 15.50 -20.57
N GLU A 115 26.54 14.78 -20.29
CA GLU A 115 25.81 13.98 -21.29
C GLU A 115 25.34 14.84 -22.47
N HIS A 116 24.91 16.07 -22.19
CA HIS A 116 24.50 17.02 -23.21
C HIS A 116 25.62 17.96 -23.67
N GLU A 117 26.86 17.75 -23.24
CA GLU A 117 28.03 18.60 -23.53
C GLU A 117 27.75 20.10 -23.36
N VAL A 118 27.18 20.47 -22.22
CA VAL A 118 26.99 21.85 -21.77
C VAL A 118 27.78 22.10 -20.49
N ALA A 119 28.21 23.34 -20.26
CA ALA A 119 28.97 23.72 -19.08
C ALA A 119 28.07 24.31 -18.00
N ILE A 120 28.26 23.86 -16.76
CA ILE A 120 27.71 24.50 -15.56
C ILE A 120 28.91 24.92 -14.70
N VAL A 121 29.07 26.21 -14.43
CA VAL A 121 30.17 26.72 -13.61
C VAL A 121 29.60 27.47 -12.40
N THR A 122 29.31 26.71 -11.35
CA THR A 122 28.85 27.27 -10.07
C THR A 122 29.11 26.28 -8.94
N SER A 123 29.24 26.79 -7.71
CA SER A 123 29.25 25.98 -6.49
C SER A 123 27.84 25.78 -5.90
N ASP A 124 26.87 26.60 -6.31
CA ASP A 124 25.51 26.59 -5.77
C ASP A 124 24.58 25.66 -6.59
N VAL A 125 23.89 24.75 -5.91
CA VAL A 125 23.02 23.75 -6.53
C VAL A 125 21.78 24.35 -7.20
N GLN A 126 21.26 25.47 -6.70
CA GLN A 126 20.11 26.16 -7.27
C GLN A 126 20.52 26.82 -8.59
N VAL A 127 21.64 27.54 -8.57
CA VAL A 127 22.21 28.16 -9.78
C VAL A 127 22.57 27.09 -10.81
N ALA A 128 22.99 25.90 -10.37
CA ALA A 128 23.33 24.80 -11.27
C ALA A 128 22.11 24.29 -12.06
N LEU A 129 20.95 24.14 -11.42
CA LEU A 129 19.72 23.69 -12.10
C LEU A 129 19.23 24.75 -13.10
N ASP A 130 19.18 26.01 -12.68
CA ASP A 130 18.84 27.15 -13.53
C ASP A 130 19.73 27.21 -14.78
N THR A 131 21.05 27.19 -14.56
CA THR A 131 22.06 27.24 -15.64
C THR A 131 21.92 26.06 -16.59
N LEU A 132 21.67 24.85 -16.06
CA LEU A 132 21.48 23.66 -16.88
C LEU A 132 20.27 23.80 -17.80
N VAL A 133 19.12 24.18 -17.26
CA VAL A 133 17.88 24.33 -18.03
C VAL A 133 18.07 25.37 -19.15
N VAL A 134 18.61 26.55 -18.82
CA VAL A 134 18.85 27.62 -19.81
C VAL A 134 19.86 27.16 -20.88
N ALA A 135 20.95 26.49 -20.48
CA ALA A 135 21.96 26.00 -21.41
C ALA A 135 21.40 24.94 -22.37
N LEU A 136 20.59 24.01 -21.88
CA LEU A 136 19.91 23.01 -22.71
C LEU A 136 18.91 23.67 -23.67
N ALA A 137 18.07 24.58 -23.16
CA ALA A 137 17.10 25.28 -23.99
C ALA A 137 17.77 26.03 -25.15
N LYS A 138 18.90 26.69 -24.86
CA LYS A 138 19.72 27.40 -25.85
C LYS A 138 20.38 26.44 -26.84
N LYS A 139 21.03 25.36 -26.36
CA LYS A 139 21.77 24.40 -27.22
C LYS A 139 20.84 23.71 -28.22
N TYR A 140 19.66 23.30 -27.77
CA TYR A 140 18.72 22.52 -28.58
C TYR A 140 17.64 23.37 -29.26
N HIS A 141 17.64 24.69 -29.05
CA HIS A 141 16.60 25.62 -29.52
C HIS A 141 15.18 25.09 -29.25
N SER A 142 15.00 24.48 -28.07
CA SER A 142 13.79 23.75 -27.69
C SER A 142 13.62 23.80 -26.18
N GLN A 143 12.39 23.99 -25.73
CA GLN A 143 12.06 23.97 -24.31
C GLN A 143 12.37 22.60 -23.69
N VAL A 144 12.80 22.61 -22.43
CA VAL A 144 13.31 21.46 -21.66
C VAL A 144 12.18 20.73 -20.95
N VAL A 145 12.28 19.40 -20.90
CA VAL A 145 11.40 18.54 -20.12
C VAL A 145 12.09 18.16 -18.81
N VAL A 146 11.41 18.32 -17.67
CA VAL A 146 11.93 17.96 -16.34
C VAL A 146 11.13 16.81 -15.77
N LEU A 147 11.80 15.69 -15.51
CA LEU A 147 11.19 14.49 -14.95
C LEU A 147 11.83 14.18 -13.60
N VAL A 148 11.01 14.01 -12.57
CA VAL A 148 11.47 13.81 -11.20
C VAL A 148 10.82 12.57 -10.60
N ASP A 149 11.63 11.57 -10.25
CA ASP A 149 11.21 10.37 -9.53
C ASP A 149 11.66 10.40 -8.07
N GLU A 150 10.83 9.84 -7.19
CA GLU A 150 11.04 9.74 -5.73
C GLU A 150 11.46 11.05 -5.04
N TYR A 151 10.89 12.18 -5.43
CA TYR A 151 11.23 13.52 -4.91
C TYR A 151 11.22 13.63 -3.37
N ASP A 152 10.40 12.81 -2.72
CA ASP A 152 10.15 12.76 -1.29
C ASP A 152 11.15 11.89 -0.53
N LYS A 153 12.00 11.12 -1.21
CA LYS A 153 12.96 10.20 -0.59
C LYS A 153 13.92 10.88 0.41
N PRO A 154 14.51 12.06 0.15
CA PRO A 154 15.36 12.76 1.12
C PRO A 154 14.67 13.17 2.42
N ILE A 155 13.34 13.15 2.46
CA ILE A 155 12.54 13.45 3.64
C ILE A 155 12.11 12.14 4.29
N ILE A 156 11.59 11.19 3.51
CA ILE A 156 11.11 9.89 3.99
C ILE A 156 12.22 9.07 4.67
N ASP A 157 13.43 9.10 4.13
CA ASP A 157 14.58 8.35 4.68
C ASP A 157 15.00 8.84 6.08
N HIS A 158 14.51 10.00 6.53
CA HIS A 158 14.89 10.66 7.79
C HIS A 158 13.70 11.01 8.68
N LEU A 159 12.55 10.35 8.54
CA LEU A 159 11.38 10.62 9.37
C LEU A 159 11.60 10.29 10.87
N ASP A 160 12.66 9.56 11.20
CA ASP A 160 13.14 9.31 12.56
C ASP A 160 14.06 10.42 13.09
N ASP A 161 14.66 11.24 12.22
CA ASP A 161 15.41 12.47 12.55
C ASP A 161 14.81 13.69 11.83
N LEU A 162 13.82 14.30 12.48
CA LEU A 162 13.13 15.49 11.98
C LEU A 162 14.05 16.68 11.69
N THR A 163 15.24 16.74 12.31
CA THR A 163 16.21 17.81 12.06
C THR A 163 16.79 17.70 10.66
N ILE A 164 17.18 16.48 10.26
CA ILE A 164 17.69 16.21 8.91
C ILE A 164 16.56 16.33 7.90
N ALA A 165 15.39 15.74 8.17
CA ALA A 165 14.24 15.79 7.28
C ALA A 165 13.81 17.24 6.96
N ASN A 166 13.71 18.11 7.98
CA ASN A 166 13.37 19.53 7.78
C ASN A 166 14.46 20.28 6.99
N LYS A 167 15.75 20.05 7.26
CA LYS A 167 16.83 20.67 6.49
C LYS A 167 16.84 20.20 5.03
N ASN A 168 16.59 18.93 4.78
CA ASN A 168 16.48 18.38 3.42
C ASN A 168 15.28 18.97 2.69
N LYS A 169 14.11 19.08 3.36
CA LYS A 169 12.92 19.76 2.82
C LYS A 169 13.23 21.19 2.38
N GLU A 170 13.95 21.96 3.18
CA GLU A 170 14.37 23.33 2.85
C GLU A 170 15.28 23.39 1.61
N ILE A 171 16.24 22.47 1.51
CA ILE A 171 17.11 22.35 0.32
C ILE A 171 16.27 22.05 -0.93
N LEU A 172 15.35 21.10 -0.85
CA LEU A 172 14.49 20.73 -1.96
C LEU A 172 13.56 21.88 -2.37
N ARG A 173 13.05 22.65 -1.40
CA ARG A 173 12.18 23.80 -1.66
C ARG A 173 12.91 24.86 -2.47
N ALA A 174 14.14 25.19 -2.04
CA ALA A 174 14.98 26.13 -2.75
C ALA A 174 15.37 25.59 -4.14
N PHE A 175 15.74 24.31 -4.23
CA PHE A 175 16.10 23.64 -5.47
C PHE A 175 14.97 23.67 -6.51
N PHE A 176 13.78 23.18 -6.19
CA PHE A 176 12.65 23.16 -7.13
C PHE A 176 12.05 24.54 -7.38
N GLY A 177 12.19 25.48 -6.43
CA GLY A 177 11.79 26.88 -6.61
C GLY A 177 12.49 27.56 -7.79
N THR A 178 13.70 27.11 -8.17
CA THR A 178 14.44 27.65 -9.33
C THR A 178 13.72 27.47 -10.66
N LEU A 179 12.92 26.40 -10.80
CA LEU A 179 12.19 26.11 -12.04
C LEU A 179 11.22 27.24 -12.41
N LYS A 180 10.75 28.03 -11.42
CA LYS A 180 9.93 29.23 -11.66
C LYS A 180 10.67 30.29 -12.49
N GLY A 181 11.98 30.45 -12.25
CA GLY A 181 12.80 31.47 -12.94
C GLY A 181 13.03 31.15 -14.42
N VAL A 182 12.92 29.88 -14.78
CA VAL A 182 13.17 29.35 -16.13
C VAL A 182 11.90 28.84 -16.82
N ASP A 183 10.71 29.25 -16.36
CA ASP A 183 9.41 28.81 -16.89
C ASP A 183 9.33 28.91 -18.43
N LYS A 184 9.83 30.00 -19.03
CA LYS A 184 9.87 30.19 -20.49
C LYS A 184 10.64 29.09 -21.23
N ASP A 185 11.64 28.52 -20.57
CA ASP A 185 12.56 27.50 -21.09
C ASP A 185 12.03 26.09 -20.81
N LEU A 186 10.94 25.93 -20.07
CA LEU A 186 10.33 24.64 -19.73
C LEU A 186 9.17 24.29 -20.66
N ARG A 187 9.13 23.03 -21.10
CA ARG A 187 8.05 22.46 -21.90
C ARG A 187 7.04 21.73 -21.05
N PHE A 188 7.53 20.93 -20.11
CA PHE A 188 6.77 19.96 -19.36
C PHE A 188 7.56 19.53 -18.12
N THR A 189 6.93 19.53 -16.96
CA THR A 189 7.51 19.03 -15.72
C THR A 189 6.58 18.00 -15.10
N PHE A 190 7.11 16.82 -14.79
CA PHE A 190 6.36 15.77 -14.10
C PHE A 190 7.13 15.28 -12.88
N VAL A 191 6.50 15.40 -11.72
CA VAL A 191 7.06 14.98 -10.44
C VAL A 191 6.23 13.87 -9.85
N THR A 192 6.89 12.81 -9.40
CA THR A 192 6.23 11.69 -8.74
C THR A 192 7.00 11.22 -7.51
N GLY A 193 6.28 10.55 -6.61
CA GLY A 193 6.77 10.05 -5.33
C GLY A 193 5.72 9.17 -4.67
N ILE A 194 5.94 8.83 -3.40
CA ILE A 194 5.00 8.01 -2.62
C ILE A 194 3.96 8.91 -1.94
N SER A 195 4.41 10.06 -1.46
CA SER A 195 3.70 10.89 -0.50
C SER A 195 3.57 12.34 -0.96
N LYS A 196 2.84 13.12 -0.16
CA LYS A 196 2.73 14.57 -0.26
C LYS A 196 3.35 15.32 0.92
N PHE A 197 4.21 14.67 1.73
CA PHE A 197 4.88 15.27 2.91
C PHE A 197 5.48 16.67 2.67
N SER A 198 5.69 17.03 1.41
CA SER A 198 6.44 18.20 1.03
C SER A 198 5.87 18.94 -0.19
N GLN A 199 4.94 18.38 -0.98
CA GLN A 199 4.50 18.99 -2.24
C GLN A 199 4.05 20.46 -2.09
N VAL A 200 3.12 20.75 -1.15
CA VAL A 200 2.58 22.11 -0.94
C VAL A 200 3.70 23.09 -0.53
N SER A 201 4.68 22.63 0.26
CA SER A 201 5.80 23.47 0.70
C SER A 201 6.92 23.60 -0.34
N LEU A 202 7.27 22.54 -1.06
CA LEU A 202 8.39 22.46 -2.01
C LEU A 202 8.07 23.17 -3.32
N PHE A 203 6.84 23.04 -3.79
CA PHE A 203 6.40 23.55 -5.08
C PHE A 203 5.49 24.77 -4.95
N SER A 204 5.32 25.34 -3.75
CA SER A 204 4.62 26.62 -3.55
C SER A 204 5.16 27.75 -4.44
N GLY A 205 6.45 27.69 -4.81
CA GLY A 205 7.07 28.60 -5.76
C GLY A 205 6.62 28.39 -7.22
N LEU A 206 6.26 27.17 -7.60
CA LEU A 206 5.74 26.83 -8.93
C LEU A 206 4.24 27.11 -8.96
N ASN A 207 3.88 28.30 -9.45
CA ASN A 207 2.48 28.67 -9.62
C ASN A 207 1.77 27.61 -10.50
N ASN A 208 0.67 27.04 -10.00
CA ASN A 208 -0.24 26.15 -10.74
C ASN A 208 0.27 24.74 -11.08
N MET A 209 1.01 24.08 -10.18
CA MET A 209 1.24 22.64 -10.30
C MET A 209 -0.07 21.86 -10.24
N LYS A 210 -0.41 21.14 -11.31
CA LYS A 210 -1.64 20.36 -11.40
C LYS A 210 -1.48 19.03 -10.69
N ASP A 211 -2.30 18.83 -9.67
CA ASP A 211 -2.30 17.62 -8.87
C ASP A 211 -3.22 16.55 -9.45
N LEU A 212 -2.63 15.44 -9.87
CA LEU A 212 -3.34 14.34 -10.50
C LEU A 212 -3.69 13.22 -9.52
N THR A 213 -3.26 13.32 -8.25
CA THR A 213 -3.31 12.19 -7.31
C THR A 213 -4.73 11.72 -7.07
N ILE A 214 -5.68 12.64 -6.85
CA ILE A 214 -7.11 12.33 -6.61
C ILE A 214 -8.04 12.68 -7.78
N ASP A 215 -7.48 13.02 -8.93
CA ASP A 215 -8.28 13.34 -10.12
C ASP A 215 -8.85 12.04 -10.72
N PRO A 216 -10.19 11.89 -10.79
CA PRO A 216 -10.81 10.71 -11.39
C PRO A 216 -10.38 10.42 -12.83
N LYS A 217 -10.04 11.46 -13.62
CA LYS A 217 -9.58 11.30 -15.00
C LYS A 217 -8.29 10.47 -15.08
N TYR A 218 -7.44 10.56 -14.05
CA TYR A 218 -6.12 9.95 -14.02
C TYR A 218 -6.02 8.78 -13.03
N ALA A 219 -7.15 8.33 -12.47
CA ALA A 219 -7.18 7.23 -11.50
C ALA A 219 -6.54 5.93 -12.03
N GLY A 220 -6.77 5.60 -13.31
CA GLY A 220 -6.22 4.42 -13.98
C GLY A 220 -4.85 4.59 -14.63
N MET A 221 -4.20 5.75 -14.48
CA MET A 221 -2.90 6.04 -15.12
C MET A 221 -1.78 5.09 -14.65
N MET A 222 -1.87 4.68 -13.38
CA MET A 222 -0.96 3.73 -12.74
C MET A 222 -1.79 2.63 -12.10
N GLY A 223 -1.29 1.39 -12.11
CA GLY A 223 -2.13 0.22 -11.82
C GLY A 223 -2.73 -0.40 -13.08
N TYR A 224 -3.29 -1.59 -12.92
CA TYR A 224 -4.04 -2.27 -13.98
C TYR A 224 -5.52 -2.25 -13.67
N THR A 225 -6.36 -2.00 -14.67
CA THR A 225 -7.80 -2.25 -14.57
C THR A 225 -8.10 -3.70 -14.90
N GLU A 226 -9.26 -4.21 -14.48
CA GLU A 226 -9.65 -5.59 -14.80
C GLU A 226 -9.74 -5.82 -16.32
N GLU A 227 -10.23 -4.82 -17.07
CA GLU A 227 -10.28 -4.86 -18.54
C GLU A 227 -8.88 -4.95 -19.16
N GLU A 228 -7.90 -4.25 -18.60
CA GLU A 228 -6.51 -4.37 -19.03
C GLU A 228 -5.93 -5.76 -18.72
N LEU A 229 -6.32 -6.38 -17.60
CA LEU A 229 -5.91 -7.76 -17.30
C LEU A 229 -6.50 -8.74 -18.32
N LYS A 230 -7.81 -8.66 -18.55
CA LYS A 230 -8.52 -9.49 -19.54
C LYS A 230 -7.94 -9.31 -20.95
N HIS A 231 -7.53 -8.10 -21.31
CA HIS A 231 -7.00 -7.83 -22.65
C HIS A 231 -5.52 -8.20 -22.82
N TYR A 232 -4.63 -7.66 -21.97
CA TYR A 232 -3.18 -7.77 -22.16
C TYR A 232 -2.59 -9.06 -21.58
N PHE A 233 -3.29 -9.70 -20.63
CA PHE A 233 -2.84 -10.91 -19.94
C PHE A 233 -3.72 -12.13 -20.23
N ALA A 234 -4.61 -12.09 -21.23
CA ALA A 234 -5.52 -13.18 -21.61
C ALA A 234 -4.82 -14.56 -21.62
N SER A 235 -3.70 -14.68 -22.35
CA SER A 235 -2.99 -15.95 -22.44
C SER A 235 -2.43 -16.45 -21.11
N HIS A 236 -2.08 -15.56 -20.18
CA HIS A 236 -1.62 -15.96 -18.85
C HIS A 236 -2.78 -16.44 -17.99
N LEU A 237 -3.93 -15.77 -18.08
CA LEU A 237 -5.17 -16.20 -17.40
C LEU A 237 -5.61 -17.59 -17.89
N GLU A 238 -5.61 -17.81 -19.21
CA GLU A 238 -5.92 -19.10 -19.83
C GLU A 238 -4.99 -20.22 -19.32
N THR A 239 -3.68 -19.99 -19.28
CA THR A 239 -2.73 -21.00 -18.77
C THR A 239 -2.90 -21.29 -17.28
N ILE A 240 -3.19 -20.30 -16.45
CA ILE A 240 -3.44 -20.54 -15.02
C ILE A 240 -4.74 -21.32 -14.82
N ALA A 241 -5.80 -20.94 -15.57
CA ALA A 241 -7.09 -21.63 -15.54
C ALA A 241 -6.96 -23.12 -15.93
N GLU A 242 -6.23 -23.41 -17.02
CA GLU A 242 -5.95 -24.78 -17.45
C GLU A 242 -5.13 -25.58 -16.43
N GLU A 243 -4.10 -24.97 -15.81
CA GLU A 243 -3.24 -25.66 -14.85
C GLU A 243 -3.92 -25.91 -13.50
N ARG A 244 -4.87 -25.06 -13.11
CA ARG A 244 -5.60 -25.17 -11.83
C ARG A 244 -6.95 -25.86 -11.94
N ASP A 245 -7.41 -26.18 -13.16
CA ASP A 245 -8.77 -26.66 -13.43
C ASP A 245 -9.85 -25.72 -12.85
N GLU A 246 -9.61 -24.41 -13.01
CA GLU A 246 -10.48 -23.32 -12.55
C GLU A 246 -10.92 -22.46 -13.75
N SER A 247 -12.09 -21.82 -13.66
CA SER A 247 -12.52 -20.86 -14.67
C SER A 247 -11.73 -19.55 -14.58
N ILE A 248 -11.63 -18.81 -15.69
CA ILE A 248 -10.99 -17.49 -15.71
C ILE A 248 -11.65 -16.51 -14.72
N GLU A 249 -12.96 -16.60 -14.49
CA GLU A 249 -13.64 -15.72 -13.53
C GLU A 249 -13.28 -16.07 -12.08
N GLU A 250 -13.06 -17.35 -11.75
CA GLU A 250 -12.55 -17.75 -10.42
C GLU A 250 -11.16 -17.19 -10.17
N ILE A 251 -10.26 -17.29 -11.15
CA ILE A 251 -8.91 -16.67 -11.10
C ILE A 251 -9.00 -15.15 -10.95
N LEU A 252 -9.85 -14.49 -11.73
CA LEU A 252 -10.04 -13.04 -11.64
C LEU A 252 -10.63 -12.62 -10.29
N GLN A 253 -11.55 -13.40 -9.72
CA GLN A 253 -12.13 -13.16 -8.40
C GLN A 253 -11.09 -13.31 -7.28
N GLU A 254 -10.22 -14.32 -7.37
CA GLU A 254 -9.09 -14.50 -6.46
C GLU A 254 -8.14 -13.29 -6.54
N MET A 255 -7.72 -12.91 -7.75
CA MET A 255 -6.88 -11.74 -7.98
C MET A 255 -7.55 -10.44 -7.50
N ARG A 256 -8.88 -10.32 -7.65
CA ARG A 256 -9.67 -9.16 -7.21
C ARG A 256 -9.61 -9.01 -5.69
N ASN A 257 -9.72 -10.13 -4.96
CA ASN A 257 -9.65 -10.14 -3.50
C ASN A 257 -8.24 -9.82 -2.98
N TRP A 258 -7.21 -10.28 -3.69
CA TRP A 258 -5.82 -10.15 -3.23
C TRP A 258 -5.10 -8.89 -3.71
N TYR A 259 -5.32 -8.44 -4.93
CA TYR A 259 -4.45 -7.45 -5.57
C TYR A 259 -5.17 -6.20 -6.09
N ASN A 260 -6.51 -6.20 -6.15
CA ASN A 260 -7.33 -5.04 -6.52
C ASN A 260 -7.72 -4.21 -5.29
N GLY A 261 -8.65 -3.27 -5.45
CA GLY A 261 -9.22 -2.48 -4.36
C GLY A 261 -8.60 -1.10 -4.20
N TYR A 262 -7.52 -0.77 -4.91
CA TYR A 262 -6.90 0.55 -4.85
C TYR A 262 -7.70 1.59 -5.64
N ARG A 263 -8.44 2.44 -4.92
CA ARG A 263 -9.16 3.60 -5.42
C ARG A 263 -8.47 4.88 -4.98
N PHE A 264 -8.16 5.74 -5.95
CA PHE A 264 -7.39 6.97 -5.72
C PHE A 264 -8.22 8.24 -5.81
N SER A 265 -9.49 8.16 -6.19
CA SER A 265 -10.35 9.35 -6.37
C SER A 265 -11.76 9.10 -5.86
N LYS A 266 -12.60 10.15 -5.91
CA LYS A 266 -14.05 10.04 -5.67
C LYS A 266 -14.81 9.23 -6.73
N GLY A 267 -14.16 8.82 -7.83
CA GLY A 267 -14.75 7.93 -8.83
C GLY A 267 -14.56 6.46 -8.46
N GLU A 268 -15.41 5.59 -8.99
CA GLU A 268 -15.48 4.16 -8.62
C GLU A 268 -14.33 3.27 -9.15
N LEU A 269 -13.42 3.82 -9.97
CA LEU A 269 -12.35 3.01 -10.56
C LEU A 269 -11.36 2.54 -9.49
N CYS A 270 -11.33 1.23 -9.29
CA CYS A 270 -10.29 0.52 -8.56
C CYS A 270 -9.27 -0.09 -9.54
N VAL A 271 -8.02 -0.16 -9.12
CA VAL A 271 -6.94 -0.79 -9.89
C VAL A 271 -6.20 -1.84 -9.08
N TYR A 272 -5.65 -2.81 -9.82
CA TYR A 272 -4.75 -3.82 -9.33
C TYR A 272 -3.34 -3.27 -9.16
N ASN A 273 -2.65 -3.71 -8.11
CA ASN A 273 -1.21 -3.45 -7.94
C ASN A 273 -0.43 -4.15 -9.06
N PRO A 274 0.33 -3.43 -9.92
CA PRO A 274 1.06 -4.05 -11.03
C PRO A 274 2.09 -5.08 -10.60
N PHE A 275 2.83 -4.82 -9.52
CA PHE A 275 3.89 -5.73 -9.10
C PHE A 275 3.33 -7.03 -8.55
N SER A 276 2.33 -6.97 -7.68
CA SER A 276 1.69 -8.16 -7.13
C SER A 276 0.99 -8.96 -8.22
N THR A 277 0.30 -8.28 -9.14
CA THR A 277 -0.34 -8.91 -10.31
C THR A 277 0.66 -9.64 -11.20
N LEU A 278 1.80 -9.01 -11.50
CA LEU A 278 2.84 -9.65 -12.31
C LEU A 278 3.47 -10.86 -11.60
N ASN A 279 3.63 -10.81 -10.27
CA ASN A 279 4.12 -11.95 -9.50
C ASN A 279 3.10 -13.09 -9.45
N PHE A 280 1.81 -12.77 -9.32
CA PHE A 280 0.75 -13.77 -9.44
C PHE A 280 0.80 -14.48 -10.79
N PHE A 281 0.95 -13.75 -11.91
CA PHE A 281 1.08 -14.40 -13.21
C PHE A 281 2.36 -15.25 -13.37
N ASP A 282 3.44 -14.92 -12.66
CA ASP A 282 4.70 -15.67 -12.69
C ASP A 282 4.66 -16.92 -11.81
N LYS A 283 4.08 -16.80 -10.61
CA LYS A 283 4.05 -17.85 -9.57
C LYS A 283 2.79 -18.68 -9.57
N LYS A 284 1.70 -18.15 -10.15
CA LYS A 284 0.38 -18.77 -10.29
C LYS A 284 -0.31 -19.06 -8.95
N GLU A 285 0.11 -18.36 -7.90
CA GLU A 285 -0.44 -18.49 -6.54
C GLU A 285 -0.61 -17.10 -5.92
N THR A 286 -1.48 -16.99 -4.91
CA THR A 286 -1.61 -15.78 -4.11
C THR A 286 -0.57 -15.72 -3.01
N ASN A 287 0.07 -14.57 -2.86
CA ASN A 287 1.05 -14.27 -1.82
C ASN A 287 1.12 -12.75 -1.59
N PRO A 288 1.51 -12.26 -0.39
CA PRO A 288 1.79 -10.85 -0.12
C PRO A 288 3.08 -10.32 -0.78
N TYR A 289 3.12 -10.30 -2.11
CA TYR A 289 4.26 -9.86 -2.92
C TYR A 289 4.68 -8.41 -2.67
N TRP A 290 3.73 -7.47 -2.56
CA TRP A 290 3.96 -6.04 -2.34
C TRP A 290 4.78 -5.78 -1.06
N TYR A 291 4.45 -6.50 0.01
CA TYR A 291 5.03 -6.31 1.33
C TYR A 291 6.50 -6.73 1.44
N SER A 292 6.89 -7.79 0.72
CA SER A 292 8.29 -8.26 0.67
C SER A 292 9.29 -7.19 0.20
N THR A 293 8.78 -6.09 -0.39
CA THR A 293 9.59 -5.01 -0.98
C THR A 293 9.87 -3.82 -0.05
N GLY A 294 9.47 -3.91 1.22
CA GLY A 294 9.87 -2.97 2.27
C GLY A 294 8.71 -2.13 2.80
N THR A 295 8.12 -2.61 3.89
CA THR A 295 7.34 -1.81 4.85
C THR A 295 8.17 -0.59 5.25
N PRO A 296 7.59 0.62 5.30
CA PRO A 296 8.23 1.71 6.00
C PRO A 296 8.34 1.29 7.48
N SER A 297 9.54 0.97 7.95
CA SER A 297 9.82 0.80 9.39
C SER A 297 9.20 1.94 10.19
N PHE A 298 9.25 3.14 9.61
CA PHE A 298 8.58 4.34 10.08
C PHE A 298 7.10 4.16 10.47
N LEU A 299 6.26 3.49 9.67
CA LEU A 299 4.83 3.32 10.03
C LEU A 299 4.69 2.53 11.33
N ILE A 300 5.48 1.46 11.45
CA ILE A 300 5.49 0.60 12.62
C ILE A 300 6.12 1.33 13.82
N ASP A 301 7.19 2.09 13.60
CA ASP A 301 7.85 2.89 14.64
C ASP A 301 6.94 4.02 15.13
N HIS A 302 6.16 4.63 14.24
CA HIS A 302 5.14 5.61 14.60
C HIS A 302 4.02 4.97 15.45
N LEU A 303 3.51 3.81 15.04
CA LEU A 303 2.54 3.03 15.82
C LEU A 303 3.07 2.63 17.20
N LYS A 304 4.36 2.29 17.32
CA LYS A 304 5.02 2.00 18.61
C LYS A 304 5.15 3.23 19.50
N LYS A 305 5.53 4.37 18.93
CA LYS A 305 5.70 5.64 19.65
C LYS A 305 4.36 6.21 20.11
N TYR A 306 3.29 6.02 19.34
CA TYR A 306 1.95 6.54 19.62
C TYR A 306 0.88 5.43 19.60
N PRO A 307 0.84 4.54 20.61
CA PRO A 307 -0.11 3.41 20.66
C PRO A 307 -1.58 3.86 20.72
N GLN A 308 -1.82 5.05 21.28
CA GLN A 308 -3.14 5.67 21.39
C GLN A 308 -3.68 6.19 20.05
N SER A 309 -2.81 6.38 19.07
CA SER A 309 -3.16 6.77 17.71
C SER A 309 -3.59 5.58 16.85
N ALA A 310 -3.93 4.43 17.46
CA ALA A 310 -4.36 3.23 16.77
C ALA A 310 -5.55 3.56 15.83
N VAL A 311 -5.25 3.68 14.55
CA VAL A 311 -6.25 3.74 13.49
C VAL A 311 -6.94 2.40 13.47
N SER A 312 -8.28 2.41 13.51
CA SER A 312 -9.05 1.18 13.38
C SER A 312 -8.75 0.53 12.03
N LEU A 313 -8.59 -0.78 12.01
CA LEU A 313 -8.52 -1.56 10.76
C LEU A 313 -9.82 -1.42 9.94
N ASP A 314 -10.90 -1.03 10.62
CA ASP A 314 -12.20 -0.63 10.06
C ASP A 314 -12.13 0.65 9.25
N GLY A 315 -10.96 1.25 9.17
CA GLY A 315 -10.76 2.46 8.44
C GLY A 315 -10.98 3.72 9.27
N THR A 316 -11.00 4.83 8.54
CA THR A 316 -11.21 6.16 9.11
C THR A 316 -11.90 7.04 8.07
N THR A 317 -12.32 8.24 8.47
CA THR A 317 -12.84 9.22 7.52
C THR A 317 -11.98 10.47 7.50
N ALA A 318 -11.64 10.92 6.30
CA ALA A 318 -10.82 12.10 6.11
C ALA A 318 -11.41 12.96 5.00
N ARG A 319 -11.24 14.28 5.11
CA ARG A 319 -11.48 15.20 4.00
C ARG A 319 -10.33 15.12 2.99
N GLY A 320 -10.58 15.60 1.78
CA GLY A 320 -9.56 15.57 0.71
C GLY A 320 -8.31 16.41 1.02
N ASP A 321 -8.45 17.51 1.75
CA ASP A 321 -7.34 18.32 2.26
C ASP A 321 -6.58 17.57 3.36
N GLU A 322 -7.26 16.97 4.33
CA GLU A 322 -6.66 16.15 5.40
C GLU A 322 -5.83 14.97 4.86
N LEU A 323 -6.28 14.30 3.80
CA LEU A 323 -5.54 13.20 3.14
C LEU A 323 -4.24 13.65 2.48
N MET A 324 -4.21 14.90 2.04
CA MET A 324 -3.15 15.44 1.19
C MET A 324 -2.19 16.34 1.97
N ASP A 325 -2.61 16.85 3.12
CA ASP A 325 -1.83 17.72 3.97
C ASP A 325 -1.08 16.91 5.02
N ILE A 326 0.17 16.56 4.71
CA ILE A 326 1.14 16.12 5.72
C ILE A 326 2.28 17.14 5.80
N SER A 327 1.93 18.43 5.74
CA SER A 327 2.92 19.51 5.70
C SER A 327 3.75 19.64 6.97
N THR A 328 3.22 19.19 8.12
CA THR A 328 3.89 19.13 9.42
C THR A 328 4.46 17.74 9.66
N LEU A 329 5.78 17.65 9.79
CA LEU A 329 6.46 16.38 10.10
C LEU A 329 6.29 16.00 11.59
N GLU A 330 5.88 16.95 12.42
CA GLU A 330 5.72 16.80 13.87
C GLU A 330 4.38 16.15 14.27
N GLU A 331 3.31 16.35 13.50
CA GLU A 331 1.97 15.81 13.73
C GLU A 331 1.44 15.17 12.45
N ILE A 332 1.85 13.93 12.19
CA ILE A 332 1.42 13.19 11.01
C ILE A 332 0.11 12.46 11.33
N ASP A 333 -0.97 12.81 10.62
CA ASP A 333 -2.20 12.02 10.68
C ASP A 333 -1.94 10.60 10.17
N LEU A 334 -2.18 9.61 11.03
CA LEU A 334 -1.88 8.22 10.70
C LEU A 334 -2.76 7.69 9.55
N GLY A 335 -4.01 8.17 9.42
CA GLY A 335 -4.89 7.81 8.32
C GLY A 335 -4.37 8.30 6.97
N ALA A 336 -3.94 9.56 6.91
CA ALA A 336 -3.30 10.15 5.73
C ALA A 336 -1.98 9.43 5.40
N LEU A 337 -1.17 9.12 6.40
CA LEU A 337 0.06 8.35 6.24
C LEU A 337 -0.21 6.97 5.64
N MET A 338 -1.15 6.21 6.22
CA MET A 338 -1.55 4.89 5.73
C MET A 338 -2.08 4.95 4.30
N TYR A 339 -2.84 5.99 3.95
CA TYR A 339 -3.33 6.19 2.58
C TYR A 339 -2.19 6.46 1.60
N GLN A 340 -1.30 7.42 1.91
CA GLN A 340 -0.20 7.80 1.01
C GLN A 340 0.82 6.67 0.81
N THR A 341 1.04 5.86 1.86
CA THR A 341 1.93 4.70 1.78
C THR A 341 1.29 3.47 1.13
N GLY A 342 -0.03 3.49 0.89
CA GLY A 342 -0.78 2.42 0.22
C GLY A 342 -1.30 1.31 1.13
N TYR A 343 -1.24 1.49 2.45
CA TYR A 343 -1.92 0.60 3.39
C TYR A 343 -3.42 0.85 3.42
N PHE A 344 -3.84 2.11 3.23
CA PHE A 344 -5.23 2.47 3.04
C PHE A 344 -5.50 2.92 1.61
N THR A 345 -6.77 2.80 1.24
CA THR A 345 -7.35 3.28 0.00
C THR A 345 -8.72 3.87 0.26
N ILE A 346 -9.29 4.58 -0.71
CA ILE A 346 -10.66 5.09 -0.62
C ILE A 346 -11.63 3.92 -0.79
N LYS A 347 -12.46 3.65 0.21
CA LYS A 347 -13.52 2.63 0.14
C LYS A 347 -14.84 3.24 -0.28
N ASP A 348 -15.12 4.48 0.12
CA ASP A 348 -16.31 5.23 -0.27
C ASP A 348 -16.07 6.75 -0.21
N TYR A 349 -16.95 7.54 -0.84
CA TYR A 349 -16.95 8.99 -0.78
C TYR A 349 -18.35 9.52 -0.54
N ASN A 350 -18.54 10.29 0.53
CA ASN A 350 -19.82 10.92 0.84
C ASN A 350 -19.85 12.36 0.26
N PRO A 351 -20.67 12.65 -0.77
CA PRO A 351 -20.71 13.97 -1.39
C PRO A 351 -21.30 15.06 -0.48
N LYS A 352 -22.16 14.69 0.48
CA LYS A 352 -22.81 15.64 1.40
C LYS A 352 -21.83 16.18 2.43
N SER A 353 -21.03 15.29 3.04
CA SER A 353 -20.01 15.67 4.03
C SER A 353 -18.65 15.98 3.41
N GLN A 354 -18.46 15.67 2.12
CA GLN A 354 -17.19 15.76 1.40
C GLN A 354 -16.05 14.96 2.06
N ARG A 355 -16.40 13.86 2.74
CA ARG A 355 -15.44 12.97 3.39
C ARG A 355 -15.26 11.69 2.59
N TYR A 356 -14.01 11.24 2.51
CA TYR A 356 -13.64 9.91 2.06
C TYR A 356 -13.68 8.96 3.25
N TYR A 357 -14.22 7.77 3.02
CA TYR A 357 -14.04 6.63 3.91
C TYR A 357 -12.84 5.84 3.42
N LEU A 358 -11.86 5.63 4.30
CA LEU A 358 -10.62 4.93 4.02
C LEU A 358 -10.63 3.56 4.66
N GLY A 359 -9.87 2.60 4.11
CA GLY A 359 -9.63 1.31 4.74
C GLY A 359 -8.62 0.47 3.97
N LEU A 360 -8.35 -0.75 4.43
CA LEU A 360 -7.44 -1.66 3.73
C LEU A 360 -7.96 -1.98 2.30
N PRO A 361 -7.09 -2.00 1.29
CA PRO A 361 -7.50 -2.25 -0.09
C PRO A 361 -7.94 -3.69 -0.33
N ASN A 362 -7.17 -4.65 0.18
CA ASN A 362 -7.27 -6.07 -0.16
C ASN A 362 -6.58 -6.97 0.88
N GLU A 363 -6.65 -8.28 0.66
CA GLU A 363 -6.07 -9.29 1.54
C GLU A 363 -4.54 -9.25 1.57
N GLU A 364 -3.86 -8.97 0.45
CA GLU A 364 -2.40 -8.81 0.43
C GLU A 364 -1.94 -7.80 1.49
N VAL A 365 -2.54 -6.60 1.49
CA VAL A 365 -2.15 -5.53 2.42
C VAL A 365 -2.57 -5.88 3.85
N ARG A 366 -3.72 -6.53 4.04
CA ARG A 366 -4.17 -6.99 5.37
C ARG A 366 -3.15 -7.97 5.96
N THR A 367 -2.89 -9.08 5.28
CA THR A 367 -1.96 -10.12 5.73
C THR A 367 -0.57 -9.55 5.99
N ALA A 368 -0.07 -8.74 5.05
CA ALA A 368 1.20 -8.02 5.15
C ALA A 368 1.32 -7.14 6.39
N PHE A 369 0.31 -6.29 6.61
CA PHE A 369 0.29 -5.34 7.73
C PHE A 369 0.21 -6.07 9.07
N MET A 370 -0.67 -7.07 9.17
CA MET A 370 -0.81 -7.92 10.37
C MET A 370 0.49 -8.64 10.71
N HIS A 371 1.12 -9.28 9.72
CA HIS A 371 2.40 -9.96 9.92
C HIS A 371 3.50 -8.97 10.36
N SER A 372 3.48 -7.74 9.85
CA SER A 372 4.40 -6.68 10.28
C SER A 372 4.24 -6.32 11.74
N LEU A 373 3.00 -6.17 12.20
CA LEU A 373 2.69 -5.81 13.58
C LEU A 373 3.19 -6.90 14.53
N VAL A 374 2.93 -8.19 14.25
CA VAL A 374 3.45 -9.28 15.09
C VAL A 374 4.96 -9.23 15.17
N LYS A 375 5.63 -9.23 14.01
CA LYS A 375 7.10 -9.32 13.94
C LYS A 375 7.78 -8.20 14.73
N ASN A 376 7.19 -7.01 14.74
CA ASN A 376 7.79 -5.83 15.33
C ASN A 376 7.32 -5.53 16.75
N CYS A 377 6.14 -5.98 17.16
CA CYS A 377 5.58 -5.74 18.49
C CYS A 377 5.83 -6.89 19.47
N ALA A 378 5.98 -8.13 18.98
CA ALA A 378 6.31 -9.30 19.81
C ALA A 378 7.83 -9.50 19.87
N LYS A 379 8.39 -9.76 21.06
CA LYS A 379 9.77 -10.23 21.18
C LYS A 379 9.83 -11.65 20.58
N ILE A 380 10.50 -11.74 19.43
CA ILE A 380 10.65 -12.95 18.61
C ILE A 380 11.26 -14.09 19.46
N ALA A 381 10.40 -14.96 19.96
CA ALA A 381 10.73 -16.35 20.26
C ALA A 381 9.43 -17.16 20.12
N ASP A 382 9.42 -18.17 19.24
CA ASP A 382 8.43 -19.25 19.15
C ASP A 382 7.04 -19.08 18.51
N VAL A 383 6.65 -17.94 17.93
CA VAL A 383 5.37 -17.88 17.15
C VAL A 383 5.46 -18.62 15.79
N ARG A 384 6.55 -19.34 15.49
CA ARG A 384 6.79 -19.98 14.18
C ARG A 384 6.37 -21.43 14.07
N SER A 385 6.08 -22.12 15.16
CA SER A 385 5.48 -23.45 15.06
C SER A 385 3.97 -23.30 15.11
N SER A 386 3.33 -23.28 13.94
CA SER A 386 1.87 -23.36 13.83
C SER A 386 1.35 -24.74 14.22
N GLU A 387 2.20 -25.77 14.23
CA GLU A 387 1.80 -27.16 14.40
C GLU A 387 1.11 -27.46 15.76
N PRO A 388 1.57 -26.96 16.93
CA PRO A 388 0.83 -27.10 18.18
C PRO A 388 -0.53 -26.39 18.16
N PHE A 389 -0.63 -25.25 17.47
CA PHE A 389 -1.85 -24.47 17.37
C PHE A 389 -2.87 -25.13 16.44
N VAL A 390 -2.41 -25.62 15.29
CA VAL A 390 -3.20 -26.44 14.36
C VAL A 390 -3.69 -27.71 15.07
N LYS A 391 -2.81 -28.43 15.78
CA LYS A 391 -3.21 -29.61 16.56
C LYS A 391 -4.24 -29.28 17.64
N ALA A 392 -4.12 -28.12 18.30
CA ALA A 392 -5.09 -27.70 19.29
C ALA A 392 -6.46 -27.42 18.66
N LEU A 393 -6.50 -26.79 17.48
CA LEU A 393 -7.73 -26.55 16.72
C LEU A 393 -8.30 -27.84 16.11
N ASP A 394 -7.49 -28.76 15.60
CA ASP A 394 -8.00 -30.02 15.03
C ASP A 394 -8.60 -30.96 16.09
N ASN A 395 -8.15 -30.85 17.34
CA ASN A 395 -8.59 -31.72 18.44
C ASN A 395 -9.48 -31.02 19.49
N HIS A 396 -9.97 -29.80 19.20
CA HIS A 396 -10.73 -28.94 20.13
C HIS A 396 -10.06 -28.72 21.51
N GLN A 397 -8.73 -28.70 21.59
CA GLN A 397 -7.97 -28.51 22.83
C GLN A 397 -7.84 -27.02 23.16
N MET A 398 -8.94 -26.41 23.58
CA MET A 398 -9.03 -24.97 23.79
C MET A 398 -8.15 -24.47 24.93
N ASP A 399 -7.92 -25.26 25.98
CA ASP A 399 -6.95 -24.89 27.03
C ASP A 399 -5.54 -24.68 26.46
N ASN A 400 -5.08 -25.62 25.61
CA ASN A 400 -3.79 -25.50 24.94
C ASN A 400 -3.78 -24.27 24.03
N LEU A 401 -4.85 -24.03 23.25
CA LEU A 401 -4.97 -22.85 22.39
C LEU A 401 -4.79 -21.56 23.19
N PHE A 402 -5.56 -21.40 24.27
CA PHE A 402 -5.55 -20.18 25.08
C PHE A 402 -4.26 -20.00 25.87
N GLU A 403 -3.57 -21.07 26.30
CA GLU A 403 -2.23 -20.96 26.88
C GLU A 403 -1.19 -20.46 25.86
N HIS A 404 -1.24 -20.92 24.61
CA HIS A 404 -0.37 -20.37 23.56
C HIS A 404 -0.70 -18.90 23.29
N ILE A 405 -1.98 -18.51 23.22
CA ILE A 405 -2.39 -17.11 23.07
C ILE A 405 -1.88 -16.27 24.24
N LYS A 406 -2.01 -16.74 25.49
CA LYS A 406 -1.49 -16.05 26.67
C LYS A 406 0.02 -15.85 26.60
N GLY A 407 0.77 -16.88 26.18
CA GLY A 407 2.21 -16.80 25.98
C GLY A 407 2.60 -15.78 24.91
N GLY A 408 1.88 -15.76 23.79
CA GLY A 408 2.05 -14.75 22.74
C GLY A 408 1.78 -13.33 23.25
N PHE A 409 0.67 -13.13 23.96
CA PHE A 409 0.34 -11.82 24.53
C PHE A 409 1.35 -11.32 25.56
N ALA A 410 1.95 -12.22 26.34
CA ALA A 410 3.00 -11.90 27.31
C ALA A 410 4.31 -11.42 26.63
N SER A 411 4.52 -11.73 25.35
CA SER A 411 5.72 -11.33 24.60
C SER A 411 5.67 -9.90 24.05
N PHE A 412 4.50 -9.27 24.02
CA PHE A 412 4.33 -7.90 23.54
C PHE A 412 4.91 -6.87 24.52
N ALA A 413 5.43 -5.77 23.98
CA ALA A 413 5.92 -4.67 24.80
C ALA A 413 4.77 -4.01 25.60
N TYR A 414 5.06 -3.62 26.85
CA TYR A 414 4.12 -2.91 27.74
C TYR A 414 3.37 -1.76 27.04
N GLN A 415 4.09 -0.99 26.23
CA GLN A 415 3.60 0.22 25.57
C GLN A 415 2.41 -0.06 24.65
N VAL A 416 2.32 -1.27 24.07
CA VAL A 416 1.24 -1.67 23.16
C VAL A 416 -0.13 -1.63 23.85
N PHE A 417 -0.19 -2.03 25.12
CA PHE A 417 -1.44 -2.16 25.87
C PHE A 417 -1.71 -1.01 26.85
N ALA A 418 -0.81 -0.03 26.95
CA ALA A 418 -0.96 1.10 27.85
C ALA A 418 -2.14 1.99 27.41
N GLY A 419 -3.28 1.87 28.08
CA GLY A 419 -4.53 2.58 27.76
C GLY A 419 -5.21 2.05 26.49
N ALA A 420 -4.95 0.81 26.10
CA ALA A 420 -5.52 0.17 24.93
C ALA A 420 -7.03 -0.10 25.08
N LYS A 421 -7.75 -0.13 23.96
CA LYS A 421 -9.18 -0.48 23.88
C LYS A 421 -9.36 -1.92 23.41
N GLU A 422 -10.57 -2.46 23.49
CA GLU A 422 -10.93 -3.81 23.02
C GLU A 422 -10.42 -4.08 21.59
N CYS A 423 -10.57 -3.12 20.68
CA CYS A 423 -10.09 -3.20 19.30
C CYS A 423 -8.56 -3.42 19.18
N THR A 424 -7.76 -2.96 20.15
CA THR A 424 -6.32 -3.22 20.18
C THR A 424 -6.05 -4.69 20.49
N TYR A 425 -6.76 -5.28 21.45
CA TYR A 425 -6.64 -6.70 21.77
C TYR A 425 -7.11 -7.58 20.60
N GLN A 426 -8.20 -7.19 19.94
CA GLN A 426 -8.69 -7.83 18.71
C GLN A 426 -7.61 -7.80 17.62
N ALA A 427 -7.05 -6.62 17.32
CA ALA A 427 -6.01 -6.46 16.32
C ALA A 427 -4.76 -7.29 16.64
N MET A 428 -4.34 -7.37 17.90
CA MET A 428 -3.17 -8.16 18.31
C MET A 428 -3.43 -9.66 18.21
N LEU A 429 -4.63 -10.14 18.59
CA LEU A 429 -5.02 -11.54 18.43
C LEU A 429 -5.07 -11.94 16.95
N LEU A 430 -5.72 -11.12 16.12
CA LEU A 430 -5.75 -11.31 14.67
C LEU A 430 -4.35 -11.31 14.08
N SER A 431 -3.52 -10.34 14.47
CA SER A 431 -2.13 -10.28 14.05
C SER A 431 -1.42 -11.59 14.37
N MET A 432 -1.52 -12.09 15.61
CA MET A 432 -0.92 -13.34 16.05
C MET A 432 -1.39 -14.55 15.23
N LEU A 433 -2.69 -14.67 14.96
CA LEU A 433 -3.26 -15.73 14.12
C LEU A 433 -2.73 -15.68 12.67
N TYR A 434 -2.70 -14.50 12.06
CA TYR A 434 -2.06 -14.30 10.74
C TYR A 434 -0.57 -14.65 10.77
N GLY A 435 0.14 -14.28 11.85
CA GLY A 435 1.56 -14.60 12.04
C GLY A 435 1.83 -16.10 12.15
N MET A 436 0.85 -16.88 12.61
CA MET A 436 0.89 -18.35 12.66
C MET A 436 0.48 -19.01 11.33
N GLY A 437 0.16 -18.22 10.30
CA GLY A 437 -0.25 -18.74 8.99
C GLY A 437 -1.72 -19.13 8.90
N PHE A 438 -2.55 -18.77 9.88
CA PHE A 438 -4.00 -18.86 9.73
C PHE A 438 -4.52 -17.68 8.91
N ASP A 439 -5.64 -17.90 8.21
CA ASP A 439 -6.40 -16.85 7.56
C ASP A 439 -7.73 -16.64 8.30
N PRO A 440 -7.72 -15.94 9.46
CA PRO A 440 -8.95 -15.60 10.13
C PRO A 440 -9.81 -14.73 9.22
N LEU A 441 -11.04 -15.17 8.96
CA LEU A 441 -12.13 -14.35 8.45
C LEU A 441 -12.53 -13.34 9.54
N ALA A 442 -11.66 -12.38 9.77
CA ALA A 442 -11.90 -11.28 10.69
C ALA A 442 -12.99 -10.38 10.11
N GLU A 443 -13.83 -9.80 10.97
CA GLU A 443 -14.68 -8.66 10.58
C GLU A 443 -15.76 -8.98 9.54
N ARG A 444 -16.17 -10.25 9.40
CA ARG A 444 -17.29 -10.61 8.52
C ARG A 444 -18.54 -9.90 9.02
N SER A 445 -18.95 -8.86 8.31
CA SER A 445 -20.21 -8.17 8.56
C SER A 445 -21.34 -9.13 8.22
N THR A 446 -22.00 -9.65 9.24
CA THR A 446 -23.29 -10.34 9.08
C THR A 446 -24.40 -9.28 9.10
N ASN A 447 -25.61 -9.66 8.68
CA ASN A 447 -26.78 -8.77 8.77
C ASN A 447 -27.16 -8.38 10.22
N THR A 448 -26.56 -9.02 11.24
CA THR A 448 -26.89 -8.84 12.67
C THR A 448 -25.73 -8.27 13.50
N GLY A 449 -24.48 -8.31 13.01
CA GLY A 449 -23.30 -7.78 13.72
C GLY A 449 -21.97 -8.18 13.07
N ARG A 450 -20.86 -7.95 13.79
CA ARG A 450 -19.50 -8.25 13.33
C ARG A 450 -18.87 -9.28 14.25
N ILE A 451 -18.33 -10.33 13.64
CA ILE A 451 -17.55 -11.37 14.33
C ILE A 451 -16.11 -10.86 14.53
N ASP A 452 -15.57 -11.00 15.75
CA ASP A 452 -14.20 -10.58 16.04
C ASP A 452 -13.18 -11.47 15.34
N VAL A 453 -13.30 -12.80 15.48
CA VAL A 453 -12.43 -13.78 14.80
C VAL A 453 -13.26 -14.96 14.32
N CYS A 454 -13.11 -15.33 13.05
CA CYS A 454 -13.65 -16.58 12.51
C CYS A 454 -12.53 -17.37 11.81
N LEU A 455 -12.32 -18.64 12.16
CA LEU A 455 -11.34 -19.53 11.51
C LEU A 455 -12.07 -20.72 10.88
N GLU A 456 -11.97 -20.89 9.56
CA GLU A 456 -12.50 -22.06 8.87
C GLU A 456 -11.41 -23.14 8.74
N MET A 457 -11.45 -24.14 9.64
CA MET A 457 -10.60 -25.34 9.54
C MET A 457 -11.27 -26.40 8.65
N PRO A 458 -10.58 -27.49 8.26
CA PRO A 458 -11.19 -28.56 7.45
C PRO A 458 -12.45 -29.17 8.07
N GLN A 459 -12.47 -29.41 9.40
CA GLN A 459 -13.56 -30.11 10.10
C GLN A 459 -14.44 -29.20 10.98
N THR A 460 -13.93 -28.04 11.39
CA THR A 460 -14.61 -27.16 12.35
C THR A 460 -14.49 -25.70 11.95
N THR A 461 -15.57 -24.95 12.10
CA THR A 461 -15.54 -23.48 12.05
C THR A 461 -15.45 -22.94 13.47
N TYR A 462 -14.44 -22.13 13.75
CA TYR A 462 -14.28 -21.47 15.04
C TYR A 462 -14.77 -20.03 14.96
N ILE A 463 -15.64 -19.62 15.89
CA ILE A 463 -16.15 -18.26 16.03
C ILE A 463 -15.77 -17.78 17.42
N LEU A 464 -14.87 -16.80 17.49
CA LEU A 464 -14.44 -16.20 18.74
C LEU A 464 -14.98 -14.76 18.82
N GLU A 465 -15.51 -14.43 19.99
CA GLU A 465 -15.86 -13.07 20.38
C GLU A 465 -15.00 -12.70 21.60
N ILE A 466 -14.45 -11.49 21.62
CA ILE A 466 -13.61 -11.06 22.73
C ILE A 466 -14.19 -9.83 23.43
N LYS A 467 -13.93 -9.75 24.74
CA LYS A 467 -14.28 -8.57 25.54
C LYS A 467 -13.12 -8.08 26.37
N LEU A 468 -12.96 -6.77 26.49
CA LEU A 468 -12.04 -6.15 27.43
C LEU A 468 -12.75 -5.79 28.74
N ASP A 469 -12.22 -6.29 29.87
CA ASP A 469 -12.72 -6.07 31.23
C ASP A 469 -14.21 -6.46 31.43
N GLN A 470 -14.72 -7.38 30.61
CA GLN A 470 -16.02 -8.06 30.80
C GLN A 470 -15.83 -9.57 30.79
N THR A 471 -16.86 -10.33 31.17
CA THR A 471 -16.77 -11.79 31.33
C THR A 471 -16.77 -12.54 29.99
N ALA A 472 -16.13 -13.71 29.95
CA ALA A 472 -16.17 -14.60 28.80
C ALA A 472 -17.61 -15.05 28.46
N GLU A 473 -18.45 -15.18 29.49
CA GLU A 473 -19.89 -15.43 29.36
C GLU A 473 -20.62 -14.32 28.58
N ALA A 474 -20.26 -13.05 28.78
CA ALA A 474 -20.86 -11.94 28.04
C ALA A 474 -20.49 -11.99 26.56
N ALA A 475 -19.24 -12.34 26.26
CA ALA A 475 -18.78 -12.56 24.88
C ALA A 475 -19.53 -13.72 24.21
N LEU A 476 -19.63 -14.88 24.88
CA LEU A 476 -20.37 -16.03 24.36
C LEU A 476 -21.85 -15.72 24.14
N LYS A 477 -22.49 -15.00 25.07
CA LYS A 477 -23.88 -14.53 24.91
C LYS A 477 -24.05 -13.61 23.69
N GLN A 478 -23.08 -12.75 23.40
CA GLN A 478 -23.14 -11.89 22.21
C GLN A 478 -23.15 -12.73 20.93
N ILE A 479 -22.35 -13.79 20.84
CA ILE A 479 -22.35 -14.73 19.69
C ILE A 479 -23.76 -15.30 19.46
N HIS A 480 -24.44 -15.75 20.52
CA HIS A 480 -25.80 -16.29 20.42
C HIS A 480 -26.82 -15.23 20.05
N GLN A 481 -26.80 -14.06 20.71
CA GLN A 481 -27.75 -12.98 20.45
C GLN A 481 -27.67 -12.46 19.01
N LYS A 482 -26.47 -12.48 18.44
CA LYS A 482 -26.22 -12.06 17.07
C LYS A 482 -26.31 -13.20 16.06
N GLU A 483 -26.45 -14.44 16.51
CA GLU A 483 -26.58 -15.64 15.70
C GLU A 483 -25.42 -15.84 14.71
N TYR A 484 -24.20 -15.50 15.12
CA TYR A 484 -23.01 -15.51 14.25
C TYR A 484 -22.70 -16.88 13.62
N PHE A 485 -23.17 -17.98 14.20
CA PHE A 485 -22.99 -19.34 13.68
C PHE A 485 -23.91 -19.69 12.50
N ARG A 486 -25.04 -18.98 12.31
CA ARG A 486 -26.03 -19.32 11.28
C ARG A 486 -25.45 -19.45 9.85
N PRO A 487 -24.56 -18.56 9.38
CA PRO A 487 -23.97 -18.67 8.04
C PRO A 487 -23.10 -19.91 7.81
N PHE A 488 -22.78 -20.66 8.87
CA PHE A 488 -21.91 -21.83 8.85
C PHE A 488 -22.66 -23.14 9.05
N LEU A 489 -23.98 -23.08 9.27
CA LEU A 489 -24.85 -24.24 9.29
C LEU A 489 -24.87 -24.94 7.93
N HIS A 490 -25.11 -26.25 7.93
CA HIS A 490 -25.24 -27.10 6.74
C HIS A 490 -24.01 -27.13 5.82
N LYS A 491 -22.83 -26.78 6.34
CA LYS A 491 -21.54 -26.89 5.62
C LYS A 491 -20.75 -28.17 5.94
N ASP A 492 -21.39 -29.19 6.50
CA ASP A 492 -20.76 -30.45 6.95
C ASP A 492 -19.53 -30.27 7.85
N LYS A 493 -19.51 -29.17 8.62
CA LYS A 493 -18.48 -28.86 9.63
C LYS A 493 -19.13 -28.64 10.99
N GLU A 494 -18.43 -29.00 12.05
CA GLU A 494 -18.79 -28.57 13.40
C GLU A 494 -18.56 -27.07 13.57
N ILE A 495 -19.19 -26.46 14.58
CA ILE A 495 -19.05 -25.03 14.87
C ILE A 495 -18.67 -24.84 16.34
N ALA A 496 -17.49 -24.33 16.60
CA ALA A 496 -17.02 -24.00 17.94
C ALA A 496 -17.28 -22.51 18.23
N LEU A 497 -18.12 -22.22 19.22
CA LEU A 497 -18.40 -20.88 19.72
C LEU A 497 -17.56 -20.60 20.95
N ILE A 498 -16.83 -19.49 20.97
CA ILE A 498 -15.86 -19.18 22.03
C ILE A 498 -15.98 -17.71 22.43
N GLY A 499 -16.28 -17.46 23.69
CA GLY A 499 -16.17 -16.14 24.30
C GLY A 499 -14.86 -16.02 25.08
N ALA A 500 -14.04 -15.00 24.82
CA ALA A 500 -12.82 -14.73 25.57
C ALA A 500 -12.85 -13.37 26.29
N SER A 501 -12.29 -13.33 27.48
CA SER A 501 -12.16 -12.13 28.30
C SER A 501 -10.69 -11.74 28.42
N PHE A 502 -10.38 -10.50 28.04
CA PHE A 502 -9.10 -9.84 28.29
C PHE A 502 -9.22 -8.92 29.50
N SER A 503 -8.14 -8.79 30.26
CA SER A 503 -8.05 -7.78 31.32
C SER A 503 -7.06 -6.69 30.96
N SER A 504 -7.45 -5.43 31.10
CA SER A 504 -6.54 -4.28 30.94
C SER A 504 -5.46 -4.24 32.04
N LYS A 505 -5.73 -4.86 33.19
CA LYS A 505 -4.80 -4.95 34.33
C LYS A 505 -3.68 -5.95 34.07
N SER A 506 -4.02 -7.18 33.66
CA SER A 506 -3.02 -8.21 33.31
C SER A 506 -2.48 -8.06 31.88
N ARG A 507 -3.21 -7.33 31.02
CA ARG A 507 -2.97 -7.13 29.59
C ARG A 507 -2.91 -8.43 28.82
N ASN A 508 -3.70 -9.38 29.27
CA ASN A 508 -3.72 -10.72 28.74
C ASN A 508 -5.12 -11.31 28.89
N ILE A 509 -5.33 -12.47 28.29
CA ILE A 509 -6.55 -13.27 28.47
C ILE A 509 -6.65 -13.65 29.94
N TYR A 510 -7.78 -13.28 30.53
CA TYR A 510 -8.16 -13.58 31.89
C TYR A 510 -8.97 -14.88 31.96
N ASP A 511 -9.96 -15.03 31.07
CA ASP A 511 -10.91 -16.15 31.09
C ASP A 511 -11.43 -16.46 29.68
N TRP A 512 -11.93 -17.67 29.46
CA TRP A 512 -12.58 -18.07 28.22
C TRP A 512 -13.66 -19.12 28.48
N LYS A 513 -14.68 -19.15 27.62
CA LYS A 513 -15.74 -20.15 27.60
C LYS A 513 -16.04 -20.55 26.17
N GLY A 514 -16.45 -21.79 25.97
CA GLY A 514 -16.92 -22.20 24.66
C GLY A 514 -17.79 -23.44 24.65
N GLU A 515 -18.44 -23.64 23.52
CA GLU A 515 -19.28 -24.80 23.22
C GLU A 515 -19.11 -25.23 21.78
N LEU A 516 -19.31 -26.53 21.54
CA LEU A 516 -19.22 -27.14 20.23
C LEU A 516 -20.64 -27.48 19.76
N LEU A 517 -20.98 -27.02 18.57
CA LEU A 517 -22.24 -27.28 17.89
C LEU A 517 -22.02 -28.21 16.69
N SER A 518 -23.05 -28.98 16.37
CA SER A 518 -23.13 -29.74 15.13
C SER A 518 -23.29 -28.82 13.92
N SER A 519 -23.14 -29.37 12.71
CA SER A 519 -23.44 -28.65 11.46
C SER A 519 -24.91 -28.20 11.35
N GLN A 520 -25.79 -28.71 12.22
CA GLN A 520 -27.20 -28.31 12.32
C GLN A 520 -27.46 -27.29 13.44
N GLY A 521 -26.43 -26.89 14.19
CA GLY A 521 -26.55 -25.90 15.27
C GLY A 521 -26.98 -26.49 16.61
N GLU A 522 -26.99 -27.81 16.74
CA GLU A 522 -27.30 -28.49 18.01
C GLU A 522 -26.05 -28.57 18.88
N LYS A 523 -26.16 -28.24 20.17
CA LYS A 523 -25.04 -28.32 21.09
C LYS A 523 -24.61 -29.76 21.32
N ILE A 524 -23.36 -30.07 20.98
CA ILE A 524 -22.71 -31.36 21.19
C ILE A 524 -22.16 -31.43 22.62
N ARG A 525 -21.33 -30.46 23.00
CA ARG A 525 -20.68 -30.40 24.32
C ARG A 525 -20.17 -29.00 24.65
N ASP A 526 -19.93 -28.73 25.93
CA ASP A 526 -19.10 -27.60 26.34
C ASP A 526 -17.63 -27.88 26.02
N LEU A 527 -16.91 -26.83 25.60
CA LEU A 527 -15.46 -26.86 25.41
C LEU A 527 -14.73 -26.36 26.66
N SER A 528 -15.37 -25.52 27.46
CA SER A 528 -14.82 -24.92 28.69
C SER A 528 -14.30 -26.00 29.66
N PRO A 529 -13.20 -25.74 30.41
CA PRO A 529 -12.73 -26.67 31.42
C PRO A 529 -13.84 -26.90 32.46
N GLN A 530 -14.19 -28.17 32.69
CA GLN A 530 -15.06 -28.52 33.81
C GLN A 530 -14.28 -28.16 35.08
N VAL A 531 -14.77 -27.19 35.83
CA VAL A 531 -14.28 -26.96 37.19
C VAL A 531 -14.60 -28.25 37.94
N GLU A 532 -13.60 -29.11 38.15
CA GLU A 532 -13.70 -30.19 39.12
C GLU A 532 -13.98 -29.50 40.45
N ALA A 533 -15.23 -29.58 40.88
CA ALA A 533 -15.64 -29.20 42.22
C ALA A 533 -14.88 -30.12 43.18
N TYR A 534 -13.76 -29.65 43.70
CA TYR A 534 -13.18 -30.23 44.91
C TYR A 534 -14.20 -30.02 46.03
N THR A 535 -15.01 -31.05 46.25
CA THR A 535 -15.89 -31.19 47.42
C THR A 535 -15.11 -31.26 48.71
#